data_AF-K7RVN2-F1
#
_entry.id   AF-K7RVN2-F1
#
_cell.length_a   1.000
_cell.length_b   1.000
_cell.length_c   1.000
_cell.angle_alpha   90.00
_cell.angle_beta   90.00
_cell.angle_gamma   90.00
#
_symmetry.space_group_name_H-M   'P 1'
#
loop_
_entity.id
_entity.type
_entity.pdbx_description
1 polymer ?
#
loop_
_entity_poly.entity_id
_entity_poly.type
_entity_poly.pdbx_seq_one_letter_code
_entity_poly.pdbx_strand_id
1 'polypeptide(L)'
;MRDEMNEAWKVAGRSARWFAKNYPVIASFGALASVQRFVAVRGVRGGAWAAGVTGEVLTAAARIGLSVWCARRVFADCPVPLRDVPGRVWRHGRSHPGEVAAGAALLAGLTVVSKVIPDAAIAQLDEASRRRASAWELAVKNVTVIPFTTVWMVIGMRHAVDQARP
;
A
#
# COMPACT_ATOMS: atom_id res chain seq x y z
N MET A 1 -19.16 17.75 -3.49
CA MET A 1 -18.36 17.21 -2.36
C MET A 1 -18.88 15.87 -1.80
N ARG A 2 -20.20 15.67 -1.63
CA ARG A 2 -20.72 14.37 -1.13
C ARG A 2 -20.56 13.24 -2.15
N ASP A 3 -20.77 13.52 -3.43
CA ASP A 3 -20.72 12.49 -4.48
C ASP A 3 -19.28 12.05 -4.78
N GLU A 4 -18.31 12.97 -4.78
CA GLU A 4 -16.89 12.62 -4.95
C GLU A 4 -16.36 11.79 -3.76
N MET A 5 -16.82 12.11 -2.54
CA MET A 5 -16.50 11.32 -1.35
C MET A 5 -17.12 9.92 -1.42
N ASN A 6 -18.36 9.81 -1.91
CA ASN A 6 -19.02 8.52 -2.13
C ASN A 6 -18.25 7.65 -3.14
N GLU A 7 -17.76 8.23 -4.23
CA GLU A 7 -16.92 7.51 -5.19
C GLU A 7 -15.59 7.05 -4.58
N ALA A 8 -14.92 7.94 -3.83
CA ALA A 8 -13.70 7.57 -3.11
C ALA A 8 -13.93 6.39 -2.14
N TRP A 9 -15.05 6.38 -1.42
CA TRP A 9 -15.47 5.25 -0.57
C TRP A 9 -15.82 3.99 -1.36
N LYS A 10 -16.45 4.09 -2.54
CA LYS A 10 -16.71 2.93 -3.40
C LYS A 10 -15.41 2.29 -3.87
N VAL A 11 -14.42 3.09 -4.28
CA VAL A 11 -13.09 2.61 -4.67
C VAL A 11 -12.38 1.99 -3.47
N ALA A 12 -12.41 2.63 -2.31
CA ALA A 12 -11.83 2.08 -1.07
C ALA A 12 -12.50 0.75 -0.66
N GLY A 13 -13.82 0.66 -0.71
CA GLY A 13 -14.58 -0.55 -0.40
C GLY A 13 -14.34 -1.68 -1.39
N ARG A 14 -14.22 -1.38 -2.69
CA ARG A 14 -13.80 -2.34 -3.72
C ARG A 14 -12.39 -2.86 -3.41
N SER A 15 -11.50 -1.97 -2.99
CA SER A 15 -10.13 -2.31 -2.59
C SER A 15 -10.08 -3.21 -1.38
N ALA A 16 -10.88 -2.92 -0.35
CA ALA A 16 -10.98 -3.74 0.86
C ALA A 16 -11.50 -5.16 0.56
N ARG A 17 -12.54 -5.29 -0.25
CA ARG A 17 -13.06 -6.61 -0.65
C ARG A 17 -12.04 -7.42 -1.44
N TRP A 18 -11.35 -6.77 -2.39
CA TRP A 18 -10.32 -7.45 -3.17
C TRP A 18 -9.13 -7.85 -2.31
N PHE A 19 -8.70 -6.97 -1.41
CA PHE A 19 -7.64 -7.22 -0.44
C PHE A 19 -7.96 -8.42 0.44
N ALA A 20 -9.15 -8.46 1.05
CA ALA A 20 -9.58 -9.56 1.91
C ALA A 20 -9.61 -10.90 1.15
N LYS A 21 -10.17 -10.91 -0.06
CA LYS A 21 -10.24 -12.12 -0.91
C LYS A 21 -8.86 -12.66 -1.26
N ASN A 22 -7.87 -11.79 -1.44
CA ASN A 22 -6.53 -12.14 -1.88
C ASN A 22 -5.49 -12.09 -0.74
N TYR A 23 -5.95 -11.92 0.50
CA TYR A 23 -5.07 -11.65 1.64
C TYR A 23 -3.96 -12.68 1.83
N PRO A 24 -4.18 -14.01 1.66
CA PRO A 24 -3.10 -14.98 1.83
C PRO A 24 -1.90 -14.74 0.91
N VAL A 25 -2.15 -14.34 -0.35
CA VAL A 25 -1.08 -14.03 -1.30
C VAL A 25 -0.44 -12.69 -0.97
N ILE A 26 -1.24 -11.68 -0.62
CA ILE A 26 -0.74 -10.35 -0.28
C ILE A 26 0.13 -10.40 1.00
N ALA A 27 -0.33 -11.14 1.99
CA ALA A 27 0.36 -11.34 3.25
C ALA A 27 1.68 -12.10 3.07
N SER A 28 1.82 -12.99 2.07
CA SER A 28 3.10 -13.65 1.82
C SER A 28 4.17 -12.68 1.32
N PHE A 29 3.82 -11.73 0.44
CA PHE A 29 4.71 -10.64 0.05
C PHE A 29 5.08 -9.74 1.24
N GLY A 30 4.10 -9.41 2.09
CA GLY A 30 4.33 -8.63 3.30
C GLY A 30 5.20 -9.35 4.33
N ALA A 31 5.02 -10.66 4.47
CA ALA A 31 5.78 -11.50 5.38
C ALA A 31 7.26 -11.56 4.97
N LEU A 32 7.57 -11.63 3.67
CA LEU A 32 8.95 -11.55 3.18
C LEU A 32 9.64 -10.24 3.61
N ALA A 33 8.94 -9.10 3.51
CA ALA A 33 9.45 -7.81 3.97
C ALA A 33 9.57 -7.74 5.51
N SER A 34 8.66 -8.38 6.25
CA SER A 34 8.70 -8.44 7.71
C SER A 34 9.81 -9.35 8.25
N VAL A 35 10.09 -10.48 7.59
CA VAL A 35 11.17 -11.42 7.99
C VAL A 35 12.53 -10.71 7.99
N GLN A 36 12.82 -9.88 6.97
CA GLN A 36 14.02 -9.05 6.93
C GLN A 36 14.16 -8.17 8.19
N ARG A 37 13.07 -7.53 8.63
CA ARG A 37 13.07 -6.62 9.77
C ARG A 37 13.32 -7.34 11.10
N PHE A 38 12.71 -8.51 11.30
CA PHE A 38 12.95 -9.31 12.50
C PHE A 38 14.37 -9.89 12.56
N VAL A 39 14.94 -10.28 11.42
CA VAL A 39 16.33 -10.74 11.31
C VAL A 39 17.31 -9.60 11.63
N ALA A 40 17.02 -8.38 11.17
CA ALA A 40 17.83 -7.19 11.49
C ALA A 40 17.78 -6.81 12.98
N VAL A 41 16.62 -6.92 13.64
CA VAL A 41 16.44 -6.54 15.05
C VAL A 41 17.01 -7.59 16.02
N ARG A 42 17.00 -8.88 15.68
CA ARG A 42 17.45 -9.96 16.58
C ARG A 42 18.98 -10.12 16.71
N GLY A 43 19.79 -9.38 15.94
CA GLY A 43 21.25 -9.42 16.07
C GLY A 43 21.85 -10.82 15.90
N VAL A 44 21.18 -11.71 15.15
CA VAL A 44 21.67 -13.07 14.89
C VAL A 44 23.03 -12.97 14.20
N ARG A 45 24.05 -13.73 14.62
CA ARG A 45 25.37 -13.78 13.96
C ARG A 45 25.15 -14.00 12.46
N GLY A 46 25.40 -12.96 11.66
CA GLY A 46 25.02 -12.89 10.23
C GLY A 46 24.04 -11.77 9.86
N GLY A 47 23.45 -11.02 10.80
CA GLY A 47 22.41 -10.00 10.53
C GLY A 47 22.87 -8.70 9.85
N ALA A 48 24.17 -8.54 9.56
CA ALA A 48 24.72 -7.34 8.92
C ALA A 48 24.15 -7.11 7.51
N TRP A 49 23.81 -8.16 6.76
CA TRP A 49 23.18 -8.03 5.43
C TRP A 49 21.71 -7.62 5.49
N ALA A 50 20.99 -7.97 6.57
CA ALA A 50 19.57 -7.68 6.74
C ALA A 50 19.32 -6.21 7.16
N ALA A 51 20.30 -5.59 7.84
CA ALA A 51 20.28 -4.18 8.21
C ALA A 51 20.89 -3.25 7.14
N GLY A 52 21.53 -3.81 6.11
CA GLY A 52 22.17 -3.07 5.02
C GLY A 52 21.36 -3.04 3.71
N VAL A 53 21.99 -2.53 2.65
CA VAL A 53 21.44 -2.35 1.30
C VAL A 53 20.71 -3.60 0.77
N THR A 54 21.22 -4.79 1.08
CA THR A 54 20.62 -6.07 0.66
C THR A 54 19.21 -6.28 1.22
N GLY A 55 18.97 -5.91 2.48
CA GLY A 55 17.65 -5.97 3.09
C GLY A 55 16.66 -5.00 2.44
N GLU A 56 17.11 -3.77 2.15
CA GLU A 56 16.30 -2.78 1.43
C GLU A 56 15.93 -3.26 0.03
N VAL A 57 16.87 -3.87 -0.69
CA VAL A 57 16.63 -4.48 -2.01
C VAL A 57 15.58 -5.59 -1.93
N LEU A 58 15.63 -6.45 -0.90
CA LEU A 58 14.62 -7.51 -0.73
C LEU A 58 13.22 -6.93 -0.47
N THR A 59 13.11 -5.94 0.42
CA THR A 59 11.83 -5.26 0.68
C THR A 59 11.32 -4.55 -0.58
N ALA A 60 12.21 -3.88 -1.32
CA ALA A 60 11.85 -3.24 -2.58
C ALA A 60 11.36 -4.27 -3.61
N ALA A 61 12.07 -5.39 -3.77
CA ALA A 61 11.69 -6.47 -4.67
C ALA A 61 10.33 -7.09 -4.28
N ALA A 62 10.08 -7.31 -2.99
CA ALA A 62 8.78 -7.80 -2.51
C ALA A 62 7.64 -6.81 -2.82
N ARG A 63 7.87 -5.50 -2.65
CA ARG A 63 6.89 -4.44 -2.96
C ARG A 63 6.64 -4.31 -4.46
N ILE A 64 7.69 -4.37 -5.29
CA ILE A 64 7.57 -4.37 -6.74
C ILE A 64 6.82 -5.61 -7.19
N GLY A 65 7.18 -6.79 -6.67
CA GLY A 65 6.51 -8.05 -6.95
C GLY A 65 5.02 -8.01 -6.63
N LEU A 66 4.65 -7.50 -5.44
CA LEU A 66 3.25 -7.27 -5.07
C LEU A 66 2.56 -6.31 -6.05
N SER A 67 3.19 -5.19 -6.38
CA SER A 67 2.62 -4.18 -7.27
C SER A 67 2.35 -4.75 -8.66
N VAL A 68 3.31 -5.48 -9.22
CA VAL A 68 3.20 -6.19 -10.51
C VAL A 68 2.11 -7.25 -10.43
N TRP A 69 2.06 -8.05 -9.36
CA TRP A 69 1.05 -9.08 -9.19
C TRP A 69 -0.36 -8.49 -9.11
N CYS A 70 -0.57 -7.44 -8.31
CA CYS A 70 -1.81 -6.70 -8.22
C CYS A 70 -2.22 -6.13 -9.58
N ALA A 71 -1.30 -5.45 -10.28
CA ALA A 71 -1.56 -4.89 -11.59
C ALA A 71 -1.98 -5.98 -12.59
N ARG A 72 -1.24 -7.08 -12.68
CA ARG A 72 -1.56 -8.20 -13.58
C ARG A 72 -2.94 -8.80 -13.29
N ARG A 73 -3.32 -8.95 -12.02
CA ARG A 73 -4.61 -9.53 -11.64
C ARG A 73 -5.78 -8.56 -11.84
N VAL A 74 -5.60 -7.28 -11.54
CA VAL A 74 -6.66 -6.27 -11.67
C VAL A 74 -6.88 -5.88 -13.15
N PHE A 75 -5.83 -5.93 -13.96
CA PHE A 75 -5.90 -5.60 -15.38
C PHE A 75 -5.98 -6.83 -16.31
N ALA A 76 -6.12 -8.04 -15.77
CA ALA A 76 -6.19 -9.28 -16.57
C ALA A 76 -7.27 -9.21 -17.66
N ASP A 77 -8.45 -8.71 -17.29
CA ASP A 77 -9.61 -8.58 -18.18
C ASP A 77 -9.81 -7.13 -18.66
N CYS A 78 -8.73 -6.35 -18.75
CA CYS A 78 -8.79 -4.98 -19.25
C CYS A 78 -8.78 -4.95 -20.78
N PRO A 79 -9.82 -4.43 -21.45
CA PRO A 79 -9.82 -4.29 -22.91
C PRO A 79 -8.86 -3.18 -23.40
N VAL A 80 -8.36 -2.35 -22.50
CA VAL A 80 -7.45 -1.23 -22.81
C VAL A 80 -6.01 -1.72 -22.86
N PRO A 81 -5.24 -1.44 -23.94
CA PRO A 81 -3.81 -1.72 -23.99
C PRO A 81 -3.05 -1.06 -22.83
N LEU A 82 -2.11 -1.78 -22.22
CA LEU A 82 -1.35 -1.28 -21.06
C LEU A 82 -0.61 0.04 -21.33
N ARG A 83 -0.19 0.28 -22.58
CA ARG A 83 0.45 1.54 -22.99
C ARG A 83 -0.44 2.77 -22.86
N ASP A 84 -1.76 2.60 -22.91
CA ASP A 84 -2.74 3.70 -22.89
C ASP A 84 -3.23 3.99 -21.46
N VAL A 85 -2.97 3.09 -20.50
CA VAL A 85 -3.39 3.21 -19.10
C VAL A 85 -2.90 4.51 -18.46
N PRO A 86 -1.61 4.90 -18.54
CA PRO A 86 -1.13 6.13 -17.90
C PRO A 86 -1.84 7.39 -18.43
N GLY A 87 -2.06 7.45 -19.75
CA GLY A 87 -2.75 8.58 -20.38
C GLY A 87 -4.21 8.70 -19.94
N ARG A 88 -4.91 7.57 -19.78
CA ARG A 88 -6.29 7.55 -19.28
C ARG A 88 -6.40 7.93 -17.82
N VAL A 89 -5.52 7.41 -16.97
CA VAL A 89 -5.46 7.79 -15.54
C VAL A 89 -5.20 9.29 -15.39
N TRP A 90 -4.26 9.83 -16.16
CA TRP A 90 -3.97 11.27 -16.15
C TRP A 90 -5.18 12.11 -16.58
N ARG A 91 -5.83 11.72 -17.68
CA ARG A 91 -7.03 12.41 -18.18
C ARG A 91 -8.16 12.37 -17.15
N HIS A 92 -8.39 11.22 -16.52
CA HIS A 92 -9.40 11.07 -15.47
C HIS A 92 -9.12 12.03 -14.30
N GLY A 93 -7.87 12.06 -13.81
CA GLY A 93 -7.49 12.93 -12.70
C GLY A 93 -7.66 14.41 -13.00
N ARG A 94 -7.39 14.86 -14.24
CA ARG A 94 -7.65 16.24 -14.66
C ARG A 94 -9.14 16.56 -14.80
N SER A 95 -9.95 15.61 -15.25
CA SER A 95 -11.39 15.81 -15.44
C SER A 95 -12.18 15.70 -14.13
N HIS A 96 -11.67 14.98 -13.13
CA HIS A 96 -12.34 14.72 -11.86
C HIS A 96 -11.48 15.14 -10.65
N PRO A 97 -11.07 16.42 -10.55
CA PRO A 97 -10.19 16.87 -9.47
C PRO A 97 -10.80 16.68 -8.08
N GLY A 98 -12.13 16.74 -7.96
CA GLY A 98 -12.83 16.48 -6.70
C GLY A 98 -12.72 15.04 -6.21
N GLU A 99 -12.74 14.05 -7.10
CA GLU A 99 -12.51 12.64 -6.75
C GLU A 99 -11.06 12.41 -6.31
N VAL A 100 -10.11 13.05 -7.00
CA VAL A 100 -8.69 13.01 -6.62
C VAL A 100 -8.50 13.62 -5.23
N ALA A 101 -9.12 14.77 -4.97
CA ALA A 101 -9.07 15.44 -3.67
C ALA A 101 -9.72 14.58 -2.57
N ALA A 102 -10.87 13.95 -2.83
CA ALA A 102 -11.53 13.05 -1.89
C ALA A 102 -10.67 11.81 -1.59
N GLY A 103 -10.07 11.20 -2.61
CA GLY A 103 -9.11 10.11 -2.43
C GLY A 103 -7.88 10.53 -1.61
N ALA A 104 -7.33 11.71 -1.88
CA ALA A 104 -6.23 12.28 -1.10
C ALA A 104 -6.63 12.54 0.36
N ALA A 105 -7.84 13.02 0.61
CA ALA A 105 -8.36 13.22 1.96
C ALA A 105 -8.51 11.90 2.73
N LEU A 106 -9.03 10.84 2.08
CA LEU A 106 -9.09 9.51 2.68
C LEU A 106 -7.69 8.95 2.97
N LEU A 107 -6.72 9.16 2.06
CA LEU A 107 -5.33 8.76 2.26
C LEU A 107 -4.68 9.52 3.42
N ALA A 108 -4.97 10.82 3.56
CA ALA A 108 -4.50 11.62 4.69
C ALA A 108 -5.09 11.08 6.01
N GLY A 109 -6.39 10.79 6.05
CA GLY A 109 -7.03 10.16 7.21
C GLY A 109 -6.41 8.81 7.58
N LEU A 110 -6.19 7.94 6.59
CA LEU A 110 -5.51 6.67 6.80
C LEU A 110 -4.08 6.88 7.32
N THR A 111 -3.36 7.89 6.83
CA THR A 111 -2.01 8.22 7.30
C THR A 111 -2.01 8.67 8.76
N VAL A 112 -3.00 9.47 9.16
CA VAL A 112 -3.14 9.90 10.56
C VAL A 112 -3.34 8.69 11.48
N VAL A 113 -4.28 7.81 11.14
CA VAL A 113 -4.61 6.63 11.97
C VAL A 113 -3.49 5.59 11.95
N SER A 114 -2.90 5.33 10.78
CA SER A 114 -1.91 4.27 10.64
C SER A 114 -0.48 4.69 11.00
N LYS A 115 -0.16 5.99 11.01
CA LYS A 115 1.20 6.48 11.24
C LYS A 115 1.27 7.54 12.33
N VAL A 116 0.56 8.65 12.20
CA VAL A 116 0.75 9.81 13.09
C VAL A 116 0.39 9.47 14.54
N ILE A 117 -0.75 8.83 14.75
CA ILE A 117 -1.21 8.44 16.09
C ILE A 117 -0.26 7.38 16.72
N PRO A 118 0.08 6.28 16.03
CA PRO A 118 1.07 5.33 16.53
C PRO A 118 2.45 5.94 16.83
N ASP A 119 2.98 6.76 15.93
CA ASP A 119 4.30 7.41 16.12
C ASP A 119 4.27 8.30 17.38
N ALA A 120 3.19 9.07 17.57
CA ALA A 120 3.01 9.92 18.75
C ALA A 120 2.90 9.12 20.05
N ALA A 121 2.21 7.97 20.03
CA ALA A 121 2.10 7.09 21.19
C ALA A 121 3.44 6.42 21.54
N ILE A 122 4.16 5.93 20.52
CA ILE A 122 5.45 5.25 20.67
C ILE A 122 6.54 6.21 21.17
N ALA A 123 6.46 7.49 20.79
CA ALA A 123 7.40 8.52 21.25
C ALA A 123 7.41 8.71 22.78
N GLN A 124 6.31 8.38 23.46
CA GLN A 124 6.19 8.48 24.92
C GLN A 124 6.90 7.34 25.67
N LEU A 125 7.40 6.33 24.97
CA LEU A 125 8.05 5.17 25.57
C LEU A 125 9.55 5.41 25.81
N ASP A 126 10.12 4.67 26.76
CA ASP A 126 11.56 4.54 26.94
C ASP A 126 12.22 3.96 25.67
N GLU A 127 13.52 4.18 25.50
CA GLU A 127 14.25 3.82 24.27
C GLU A 127 14.16 2.32 23.93
N ALA A 128 14.19 1.44 24.92
CA ALA A 128 14.14 -0.01 24.70
C ALA A 128 12.72 -0.48 24.30
N SER A 129 11.69 0.12 24.89
CA SER A 129 10.28 -0.13 24.53
C SER A 129 9.93 0.50 23.18
N ARG A 130 10.45 1.68 22.87
CA ARG A 130 10.28 2.38 21.60
C ARG A 130 10.78 1.55 20.43
N ARG A 131 12.01 1.04 20.51
CA ARG A 131 12.58 0.18 19.44
C ARG A 131 11.72 -1.06 19.18
N ARG A 132 11.23 -1.71 20.23
CA ARG A 132 10.35 -2.88 20.12
C ARG A 132 9.00 -2.52 19.52
N ALA A 133 8.39 -1.42 19.98
CA ALA A 133 7.11 -0.96 19.48
C ALA A 133 7.17 -0.57 18.00
N SER A 134 8.18 0.21 17.59
CA SER A 134 8.40 0.57 16.17
C SER A 134 8.68 -0.64 15.28
N ALA A 135 9.38 -1.66 15.79
CA ALA A 135 9.60 -2.90 15.03
C ALA A 135 8.28 -3.65 14.78
N TRP A 136 7.44 -3.78 15.81
CA TRP A 136 6.12 -4.39 15.70
C TRP A 136 5.18 -3.60 14.80
N GLU A 137 5.11 -2.30 14.99
CA GLU A 137 4.31 -1.40 14.17
C GLU A 137 4.66 -1.55 12.69
N LEU A 138 5.94 -1.57 12.35
CA LEU A 138 6.36 -1.76 10.96
C LEU A 138 6.03 -3.16 10.43
N ALA A 139 6.20 -4.19 11.26
CA ALA A 139 5.84 -5.56 10.88
C ALA A 139 4.34 -5.67 10.55
N VAL A 140 3.48 -5.04 11.34
CA VAL A 140 2.04 -4.96 11.09
C VAL A 140 1.76 -4.19 9.80
N LYS A 141 2.38 -3.02 9.61
CA LYS A 141 2.20 -2.21 8.38
C LYS A 141 2.61 -2.95 7.11
N ASN A 142 3.69 -3.73 7.17
CA ASN A 142 4.20 -4.50 6.04
C ASN A 142 3.24 -5.59 5.57
N VAL A 143 2.33 -6.08 6.44
CA VAL A 143 1.32 -7.11 6.07
C VAL A 143 -0.11 -6.56 6.00
N THR A 144 -0.32 -5.28 6.29
CA THR A 144 -1.66 -4.65 6.31
C THR A 144 -1.70 -3.36 5.48
N VAL A 145 -1.24 -2.25 6.04
CA VAL A 145 -1.42 -0.90 5.51
C VAL A 145 -0.69 -0.72 4.18
N ILE A 146 0.58 -1.14 4.09
CA ILE A 146 1.39 -0.95 2.87
C ILE A 146 0.83 -1.80 1.72
N PRO A 147 0.56 -3.10 1.90
CA PRO A 147 -0.03 -3.89 0.83
C PRO A 147 -1.44 -3.40 0.46
N PHE A 148 -2.23 -2.92 1.44
CA PHE A 148 -3.54 -2.36 1.18
C PHE A 148 -3.47 -1.08 0.33
N THR A 149 -2.54 -0.17 0.61
CA THR A 149 -2.39 1.05 -0.19
C THR A 149 -1.95 0.74 -1.61
N THR A 150 -1.08 -0.26 -1.83
CA THR A 150 -0.75 -0.76 -3.17
C THR A 150 -2.00 -1.25 -3.90
N VAL A 151 -2.82 -2.09 -3.26
CA VAL A 151 -4.09 -2.58 -3.85
C VAL A 151 -5.03 -1.42 -4.18
N TRP A 152 -5.17 -0.47 -3.26
CA TRP A 152 -6.03 0.70 -3.44
C TRP A 152 -5.59 1.55 -4.63
N MET A 153 -4.29 1.81 -4.77
CA MET A 153 -3.74 2.53 -5.93
C MET A 153 -4.04 1.81 -7.25
N VAL A 154 -3.82 0.49 -7.31
CA VAL A 154 -4.06 -0.30 -8.53
C VAL A 154 -5.55 -0.34 -8.90
N ILE A 155 -6.44 -0.49 -7.93
CA ILE A 155 -7.89 -0.47 -8.16
C ILE A 155 -8.38 0.93 -8.52
N GLY A 156 -7.80 1.98 -7.92
CA GLY A 156 -8.07 3.37 -8.30
C GLY A 156 -7.66 3.65 -9.75
N MET A 157 -6.48 3.17 -10.17
CA MET A 157 -6.05 3.25 -11.57
C MET A 157 -7.01 2.50 -12.50
N ARG A 158 -7.45 1.29 -12.12
CA ARG A 158 -8.43 0.54 -12.91
C ARG A 158 -9.76 1.28 -13.03
N HIS A 159 -10.24 1.84 -11.93
CA HIS A 159 -11.46 2.65 -11.91
C HIS A 159 -11.34 3.87 -12.85
N ALA A 160 -10.22 4.59 -12.79
CA ALA A 160 -9.97 5.72 -13.69
C ALA A 160 -9.95 5.29 -15.18
N VAL A 161 -9.39 4.11 -15.49
CA VAL A 161 -9.40 3.55 -16.85
C VAL A 161 -10.82 3.18 -17.30
N ASP A 162 -11.64 2.62 -16.42
CA ASP A 162 -13.02 2.24 -16.72
C ASP A 162 -13.91 3.49 -16.97
N GLN A 163 -13.62 4.61 -16.29
CA GLN A 163 -14.37 5.87 -16.40
C GLN A 163 -13.90 6.77 -17.56
N ALA A 164 -12.64 6.65 -17.97
CA ALA A 164 -12.10 7.37 -19.12
C ALA A 164 -12.71 6.83 -20.42
N ARG A 165 -13.83 7.45 -20.85
CA ARG A 165 -14.41 7.24 -22.20
C ARG A 165 -13.31 7.43 -23.28
N PRO A 166 -13.35 6.64 -24.37
CA PRO A 166 -12.43 6.82 -25.49
C PRO A 166 -12.45 8.26 -26.01
#